data_AF-A0A2V9VDF1-F1
#
_entry.id   AF-A0A2V9VDF1-F1
#
_cell.length_a   1.000
_cell.length_b   1.000
_cell.length_c   1.000
_cell.angle_alpha   90.00
_cell.angle_beta   90.00
_cell.angle_gamma   90.00
#
_symmetry.space_group_name_H-M   'P 1'
#
loop_
_entity.id
_entity.type
_entity.pdbx_description
1 polymer ?
#
loop_
_entity_poly.entity_id
_entity_poly.type
_entity_poly.pdbx_seq_one_letter_code
_entity_poly.pdbx_strand_id
1 'polypeptide(L)'
;MHKLVLILICMCAVPSFAQTSTPKYQSGTIMAVANHQNAPGEAASAVPGYDVSVKIGNVLYVILFAPRNGVSSVEYSPGIDMLFLVGKDTLTFNSKLSGTTEAPILRREVLSAQSTLDWSKARSQYFSMKQQHLSEALDLTDDQQSKIKPALERETAEAGEILWNPVLSQKNKLRRYEKLISSSDARMKPFLSQNQVGKLMELRRQQKDEVKRLILEQTTAKED
;
A
#
# COMPACT_ATOMS: atom_id res chain seq x y z
N MET A 1 -26.47 -60.75 -30.27
CA MET A 1 -25.41 -61.21 -29.33
C MET A 1 -24.38 -60.07 -29.25
N HIS A 2 -24.53 -59.17 -28.29
CA HIS A 2 -23.80 -59.17 -27.01
C HIS A 2 -22.33 -58.75 -27.14
N LYS A 3 -22.08 -57.47 -26.82
CA LYS A 3 -20.96 -56.90 -26.05
C LYS A 3 -19.54 -57.47 -26.27
N LEU A 4 -18.61 -56.66 -26.79
CA LEU A 4 -17.22 -56.71 -26.32
C LEU A 4 -16.48 -55.37 -26.59
N VAL A 5 -16.19 -54.64 -25.50
CA VAL A 5 -15.01 -53.78 -25.24
C VAL A 5 -14.88 -52.51 -26.13
N LEU A 6 -15.09 -51.26 -25.71
CA LEU A 6 -15.01 -50.55 -24.43
C LEU A 6 -13.75 -50.87 -23.62
N ILE A 7 -12.62 -50.25 -24.02
CA ILE A 7 -11.58 -49.61 -23.18
C ILE A 7 -10.34 -49.36 -24.07
N LEU A 8 -10.10 -48.09 -24.45
CA LEU A 8 -8.74 -47.55 -24.51
C LEU A 8 -8.79 -46.04 -24.26
N ILE A 9 -8.80 -45.71 -22.97
CA ILE A 9 -8.52 -44.39 -22.41
C ILE A 9 -7.00 -44.24 -22.37
N CYS A 10 -6.41 -43.17 -22.91
CA CYS A 10 -5.51 -42.28 -22.15
C CYS A 10 -4.81 -41.21 -23.01
N MET A 11 -5.01 -39.97 -22.57
CA MET A 11 -4.00 -38.93 -22.42
C MET A 11 -3.27 -38.41 -23.66
N CYS A 12 -3.82 -37.33 -24.23
CA CYS A 12 -3.04 -36.16 -24.64
C CYS A 12 -3.86 -34.88 -24.41
N ALA A 13 -4.45 -34.74 -23.22
CA ALA A 13 -4.85 -33.44 -22.71
C ALA A 13 -3.62 -32.86 -22.00
N VAL A 14 -2.80 -32.12 -22.73
CA VAL A 14 -1.69 -31.36 -22.14
C VAL A 14 -2.31 -30.32 -21.21
N PRO A 15 -2.03 -30.34 -19.90
CA PRO A 15 -2.51 -29.29 -19.01
C PRO A 15 -1.62 -28.05 -19.24
N SER A 16 -2.05 -27.13 -20.09
CA SER A 16 -1.44 -25.80 -20.15
C SER A 16 -1.98 -24.92 -19.01
N PHE A 17 -1.81 -25.37 -17.77
CA PHE A 17 -2.03 -24.58 -16.56
C PHE A 17 -0.68 -24.27 -15.92
N ALA A 18 0.01 -23.27 -16.47
CA ALA A 18 1.03 -22.50 -15.75
C ALA A 18 1.38 -21.25 -16.56
N GLN A 19 0.42 -20.34 -16.75
CA GLN A 19 0.79 -18.97 -17.05
C GLN A 19 1.32 -18.40 -15.72
N THR A 20 2.59 -18.63 -15.43
CA THR A 20 3.26 -17.97 -14.30
C THR A 20 3.14 -16.48 -14.55
N SER A 21 2.34 -15.80 -13.73
CA SER A 21 2.26 -14.34 -13.72
C SER A 21 3.69 -13.81 -13.70
N THR A 22 4.10 -13.13 -14.77
CA THR A 22 5.45 -12.56 -14.82
C THR A 22 5.58 -11.60 -13.65
N PRO A 23 6.60 -11.74 -12.79
CA PRO A 23 6.78 -10.83 -11.68
C PRO A 23 6.82 -9.40 -12.23
N LYS A 24 5.98 -8.52 -11.66
CA LYS A 24 5.86 -7.12 -12.07
C LYS A 24 6.58 -6.26 -11.05
N TYR A 25 7.26 -5.23 -11.52
CA TYR A 25 7.80 -4.19 -10.64
C TYR A 25 6.65 -3.47 -9.93
N GLN A 26 6.77 -3.35 -8.61
CA GLN A 26 5.83 -2.72 -7.71
C GLN A 26 6.51 -1.58 -6.96
N SER A 27 5.75 -0.53 -6.67
CA SER A 27 6.24 0.56 -5.82
C SER A 27 6.38 0.06 -4.38
N GLY A 28 7.52 0.35 -3.76
CA GLY A 28 7.75 0.09 -2.35
C GLY A 28 8.49 1.24 -1.68
N THR A 29 8.27 1.40 -0.37
CA THR A 29 8.89 2.45 0.44
C THR A 29 9.86 1.82 1.42
N ILE A 30 11.07 2.37 1.53
CA ILE A 30 12.02 1.98 2.57
C ILE A 30 11.50 2.49 3.92
N MET A 31 11.24 1.59 4.85
CA MET A 31 10.69 1.91 6.17
C MET A 31 11.79 2.08 7.22
N ALA A 32 12.88 1.31 7.11
CA ALA A 32 13.98 1.32 8.05
C ALA A 32 15.23 0.69 7.44
N VAL A 33 16.41 1.11 7.90
CA VAL A 33 17.69 0.45 7.60
C VAL A 33 18.47 0.28 8.90
N ALA A 34 18.92 -0.93 9.15
CA ALA A 34 19.73 -1.29 10.30
C ALA A 34 20.99 -2.04 9.85
N ASN A 35 22.06 -1.99 10.65
CA ASN A 35 23.22 -2.85 10.40
C ASN A 35 22.82 -4.31 10.60
N HIS A 36 23.19 -5.17 9.66
CA HIS A 36 22.98 -6.61 9.79
C HIS A 36 23.87 -7.15 10.91
N GLN A 37 23.27 -7.87 11.85
CA GLN A 37 24.00 -8.60 12.89
C GLN A 37 24.09 -10.07 12.46
N ASN A 38 25.31 -10.56 12.25
CA ASN A 38 25.53 -11.98 11.96
C ASN A 38 25.09 -12.84 13.15
N ALA A 39 24.72 -14.10 12.89
CA ALA A 39 24.36 -15.02 13.95
C ALA A 39 25.55 -15.30 14.90
N PRO A 40 25.30 -15.64 16.19
CA PRO A 40 26.38 -15.99 17.11
C PRO A 40 27.19 -17.19 16.58
N GLY A 41 28.48 -16.98 16.29
CA GLY A 41 29.39 -18.02 15.78
C GLY A 41 29.73 -17.92 14.30
N GLU A 42 29.15 -16.97 13.56
CA GLU A 42 29.52 -16.69 12.17
C GLU A 42 30.69 -15.69 12.10
N ALA A 43 31.69 -15.98 11.26
CA ALA A 43 32.82 -15.07 11.07
C ALA A 43 32.31 -13.74 10.51
N ALA A 44 32.76 -12.62 11.10
CA ALA A 44 32.39 -11.29 10.62
C ALA A 44 32.79 -11.15 9.14
N SER A 45 31.81 -11.03 8.25
CA SER A 45 32.07 -10.69 6.85
C SER A 45 32.78 -9.34 6.77
N ALA A 46 33.83 -9.25 5.95
CA ALA A 46 34.63 -8.04 5.78
C ALA A 46 33.86 -6.86 5.16
N VAL A 47 32.67 -7.11 4.60
CA VAL A 47 31.77 -6.12 4.03
C VAL A 47 30.56 -5.96 4.96
N PRO A 48 30.22 -4.73 5.40
CA PRO A 48 29.04 -4.50 6.23
C PRO A 48 27.76 -4.83 5.44
N GLY A 49 26.91 -5.69 6.00
CA GLY A 49 25.55 -5.93 5.52
C GLY A 49 24.54 -5.04 6.23
N TYR A 50 23.40 -4.79 5.60
CA TYR A 50 22.30 -3.99 6.15
C TYR A 50 20.98 -4.74 6.03
N ASP A 51 20.18 -4.72 7.09
CA ASP A 51 18.78 -5.10 7.08
C ASP A 51 17.96 -3.91 6.59
N VAL A 52 17.44 -4.00 5.36
CA VAL A 52 16.59 -2.97 4.77
C VAL A 52 15.14 -3.44 4.83
N SER A 53 14.31 -2.70 5.56
CA SER A 53 12.87 -2.96 5.65
C SER A 53 12.14 -2.19 4.56
N VAL A 54 11.43 -2.88 3.68
CA VAL A 54 10.72 -2.32 2.53
C VAL A 54 9.25 -2.70 2.63
N LYS A 55 8.37 -1.71 2.60
CA LYS A 55 6.92 -1.92 2.51
C LYS A 55 6.49 -1.92 1.05
N ILE A 56 5.95 -3.03 0.56
CA ILE A 56 5.34 -3.15 -0.77
C ILE A 56 3.90 -3.59 -0.56
N GLY A 57 2.95 -2.73 -0.93
CA GLY A 57 1.55 -2.93 -0.56
C GLY A 57 1.39 -3.02 0.97
N ASN A 58 0.81 -4.12 1.45
CA ASN A 58 0.65 -4.43 2.87
C ASN A 58 1.72 -5.39 3.43
N VAL A 59 2.75 -5.73 2.65
CA VAL A 59 3.79 -6.66 3.13
C VAL A 59 5.07 -5.88 3.43
N LEU A 60 5.56 -6.04 4.65
CA LEU A 60 6.90 -5.61 5.06
C LEU A 60 7.89 -6.73 4.74
N TYR A 61 8.73 -6.49 3.75
CA TYR A 61 9.88 -7.34 3.43
C TYR A 61 11.09 -6.80 4.17
N VAL A 62 11.91 -7.68 4.73
CA VAL A 62 13.25 -7.27 5.15
C VAL A 62 14.27 -8.07 4.37
N ILE A 63 15.16 -7.33 3.74
CA ILE A 63 16.17 -7.86 2.83
C ILE A 63 17.56 -7.62 3.41
N LEU A 64 18.49 -8.52 3.11
CA LEU A 64 19.91 -8.30 3.38
C LEU A 64 20.54 -7.58 2.19
N PHE A 65 20.96 -6.34 2.40
CA PHE A 65 21.70 -5.58 1.42
C PHE A 65 23.19 -5.55 1.79
N ALA A 66 24.03 -6.09 0.91
CA ALA A 66 25.49 -6.05 1.04
C ALA A 66 26.09 -5.29 -0.15
N PRO A 67 26.51 -4.01 0.03
CA PRO A 67 27.07 -3.22 -1.06
C PRO A 67 28.41 -3.80 -1.51
N ARG A 68 28.54 -4.09 -2.81
CA ARG A 68 29.75 -4.72 -3.38
C ARG A 68 31.03 -3.87 -3.24
N ASN A 69 30.91 -2.55 -3.14
CA ASN A 69 32.04 -1.61 -3.26
C ASN A 69 32.15 -0.58 -2.13
N GLY A 70 31.73 -0.90 -0.89
CA GLY A 70 31.87 0.02 0.24
C GLY A 70 31.10 1.34 0.10
N VAL A 71 30.10 1.38 -0.77
CA VAL A 71 29.26 2.55 -1.03
C VAL A 71 28.37 2.78 0.20
N SER A 72 28.47 3.97 0.80
CA SER A 72 27.80 4.31 2.05
C SER A 72 26.29 4.42 1.89
N SER A 73 25.58 4.09 2.96
CA SER A 73 24.14 3.87 3.13
C SER A 73 23.19 5.03 2.77
N VAL A 74 23.68 6.09 2.11
CA VAL A 74 22.89 7.30 1.81
C VAL A 74 21.74 7.01 0.85
N GLU A 75 21.91 6.06 -0.08
CA GLU A 75 20.88 5.71 -1.08
C GLU A 75 19.64 5.02 -0.47
N TYR A 76 19.77 4.40 0.70
CA TYR A 76 18.70 3.59 1.31
C TYR A 76 18.21 4.23 2.61
N SER A 77 17.85 5.50 2.57
CA SER A 77 17.26 6.16 3.75
C SER A 77 15.76 5.82 3.89
N PRO A 78 15.22 5.75 5.12
CA PRO A 78 13.78 5.65 5.32
C PRO A 78 12.99 6.75 4.61
N GLY A 79 11.84 6.40 4.06
CA GLY A 79 10.94 7.29 3.32
C GLY A 79 11.22 7.39 1.82
N ILE A 80 12.22 6.68 1.28
CA ILE A 80 12.49 6.65 -0.16
C ILE A 80 11.57 5.63 -0.85
N ASP A 81 10.91 6.06 -1.92
CA ASP A 81 10.11 5.21 -2.80
C ASP A 81 10.95 4.67 -3.97
N MET A 82 10.87 3.36 -4.20
CA MET A 82 11.60 2.66 -5.27
C MET A 82 10.72 1.57 -5.91
N LEU A 83 11.13 1.11 -7.10
CA LEU A 83 10.50 -0.02 -7.78
C LEU A 83 11.21 -1.32 -7.42
N PHE A 84 10.42 -2.30 -6.98
CA PHE A 84 10.87 -3.62 -6.56
C PHE A 84 10.17 -4.71 -7.34
N LEU A 85 10.94 -5.71 -7.77
CA LEU A 85 10.44 -6.96 -8.30
C LEU A 85 10.45 -7.98 -7.16
N VAL A 86 9.27 -8.45 -6.77
CA VAL A 86 9.16 -9.46 -5.70
C VAL A 86 9.32 -10.85 -6.32
N GLY A 87 10.46 -11.49 -6.04
CA GLY A 87 10.74 -12.88 -6.38
C GLY A 87 10.31 -13.85 -5.27
N LYS A 88 10.59 -15.13 -5.49
CA LYS A 88 10.26 -16.18 -4.51
C LYS A 88 11.02 -16.03 -3.20
N ASP A 89 12.31 -15.68 -3.27
CA ASP A 89 13.22 -15.58 -2.12
C ASP A 89 14.09 -14.31 -2.17
N THR A 90 13.87 -13.48 -3.19
CA THR A 90 14.67 -12.29 -3.45
C THR A 90 13.78 -11.09 -3.79
N LEU A 91 14.32 -9.91 -3.55
CA LEU A 91 13.77 -8.63 -3.95
C LEU A 91 14.76 -8.00 -4.93
N THR A 92 14.34 -7.78 -6.17
CA THR A 92 15.20 -7.13 -7.18
C THR A 92 14.83 -5.67 -7.32
N PHE A 93 15.81 -4.79 -7.38
CA PHE A 93 15.59 -3.36 -7.59
C PHE A 93 16.74 -2.76 -8.39
N ASN A 94 16.48 -1.62 -9.03
CA ASN A 94 17.51 -0.88 -9.74
C ASN A 94 17.93 0.32 -8.88
N SER A 95 19.23 0.40 -8.56
CA SER A 95 19.85 1.53 -7.90
C SER A 95 20.76 2.29 -8.87
N LYS A 96 20.90 3.60 -8.67
CA LYS A 96 21.75 4.43 -9.53
C LYS A 96 23.24 4.15 -9.29
N LEU A 97 23.59 3.68 -8.09
CA LEU A 97 24.98 3.43 -7.68
C LEU A 97 25.41 1.98 -7.91
N SER A 98 24.48 1.03 -7.82
CA SER A 98 24.78 -0.41 -7.89
C SER A 98 24.20 -1.12 -9.12
N GLY A 99 23.39 -0.42 -9.92
CA GLY A 99 22.67 -1.03 -11.04
C GLY A 99 21.56 -1.94 -10.53
N THR A 100 21.25 -2.99 -11.30
CA THR A 100 20.29 -4.01 -10.88
C THR A 100 20.87 -4.84 -9.74
N THR A 101 20.26 -4.73 -8.57
CA THR A 101 20.62 -5.48 -7.37
C THR A 101 19.52 -6.48 -7.04
N GLU A 102 19.93 -7.71 -6.76
CA GLU A 102 19.08 -8.74 -6.20
C GLU A 102 19.49 -8.99 -4.75
N ALA A 103 18.56 -8.78 -3.83
CA ALA A 103 18.79 -8.93 -2.39
C ALA A 103 17.93 -10.07 -1.83
N PRO A 104 18.48 -10.97 -1.01
CA PRO A 104 17.71 -12.05 -0.41
C PRO A 104 16.72 -11.50 0.63
N ILE A 105 15.51 -12.06 0.62
CA ILE A 105 14.46 -11.77 1.61
C ILE A 105 14.74 -12.59 2.87
N LEU A 106 15.03 -11.91 3.97
CA LEU A 106 15.23 -12.51 5.28
C LEU A 106 13.90 -12.82 5.98
N ARG A 107 12.94 -11.89 5.90
CA ARG A 107 11.61 -12.04 6.52
C ARG A 107 10.52 -11.36 5.70
N ARG A 108 9.30 -11.90 5.82
CA ARG A 108 8.07 -11.35 5.25
C ARG A 108 7.04 -11.23 6.36
N GLU A 109 6.45 -10.06 6.50
CA GLU A 109 5.40 -9.79 7.46
C GLU A 109 4.23 -9.13 6.74
N VAL A 110 3.05 -9.77 6.76
CA VAL A 110 1.82 -9.13 6.29
C VAL A 110 1.38 -8.16 7.38
N LEU A 111 1.55 -6.86 7.13
CA LEU A 111 1.02 -5.82 7.98
C LEU A 111 -0.50 -5.92 7.91
N SER A 112 -1.14 -6.14 9.07
CA SER A 112 -2.57 -5.94 9.18
C SER A 112 -2.88 -4.53 8.69
N ALA A 113 -3.86 -4.36 7.81
CA ALA A 113 -4.30 -3.04 7.38
C ALA A 113 -4.63 -2.21 8.63
N GLN A 114 -3.72 -1.32 9.04
CA GLN A 114 -3.89 -0.55 10.26
C GLN A 114 -5.15 0.30 10.05
N SER A 115 -6.20 -0.02 10.82
CA SER A 115 -7.59 0.25 10.50
C SER A 115 -8.08 1.63 10.94
N THR A 116 -7.20 2.62 11.05
CA THR A 116 -7.59 3.96 11.48
C THR A 116 -6.74 4.99 10.76
N LEU A 117 -7.38 5.86 9.99
CA LEU A 117 -6.72 7.00 9.37
C LEU A 117 -6.16 7.88 10.50
N ASP A 118 -4.83 8.01 10.61
CA ASP A 118 -4.20 8.88 11.60
C ASP A 118 -4.39 10.36 11.21
N TRP A 119 -5.50 10.92 11.70
CA TRP A 119 -5.93 12.29 11.41
C TRP A 119 -4.96 13.38 11.87
N SER A 120 -4.04 13.07 12.79
CA SER A 120 -3.00 14.01 13.22
C SER A 120 -2.03 14.35 12.08
N LYS A 121 -1.83 13.43 11.13
CA LYS A 121 -0.94 13.58 9.95
C LYS A 121 -1.67 14.06 8.70
N ALA A 122 -2.99 14.19 8.76
CA ALA A 122 -3.82 14.55 7.61
C ALA A 122 -3.48 15.93 7.00
N ARG A 123 -2.86 16.84 7.75
CA ARG A 123 -2.51 18.17 7.22
C ARG A 123 -1.47 18.13 6.08
N SER A 124 -0.60 17.12 6.04
CA SER A 124 0.42 16.95 4.99
C SER A 124 0.35 15.62 4.25
N GLN A 125 -0.18 14.56 4.88
CA GLN A 125 -0.15 13.18 4.36
C GLN A 125 -1.54 12.56 4.12
N TYR A 126 -2.62 13.35 4.21
CA TYR A 126 -3.99 12.82 4.05
C TYR A 126 -4.21 12.13 2.71
N PHE A 127 -3.62 12.65 1.64
CA PHE A 127 -3.80 12.10 0.29
C PHE A 127 -3.22 10.69 0.19
N SER A 128 -1.94 10.53 0.53
CA SER A 128 -1.23 9.25 0.42
C SER A 128 -1.82 8.20 1.36
N MET A 129 -2.12 8.57 2.61
CA MET A 129 -2.72 7.66 3.57
C MET A 129 -4.11 7.19 3.13
N LYS A 130 -4.93 8.09 2.62
CA LYS A 130 -6.28 7.77 2.16
C LYS A 130 -6.29 6.96 0.88
N GLN A 131 -5.45 7.32 -0.09
CA GLN A 131 -5.29 6.55 -1.31
C GLN A 131 -4.82 5.13 -0.98
N GLN A 132 -3.84 4.98 -0.10
CA GLN A 132 -3.38 3.68 0.36
C GLN A 132 -4.50 2.89 1.04
N HIS A 133 -5.16 3.50 2.03
CA HIS A 133 -6.22 2.83 2.78
C HIS A 133 -7.39 2.39 1.89
N LEU A 134 -7.82 3.23 0.94
CA LEU A 134 -8.90 2.88 0.00
C LEU A 134 -8.46 1.80 -0.99
N SER A 135 -7.22 1.89 -1.51
CA SER A 135 -6.68 0.86 -2.40
C SER A 135 -6.62 -0.51 -1.74
N GLU A 136 -6.11 -0.57 -0.50
CA GLU A 136 -6.01 -1.81 0.28
C GLU A 136 -7.39 -2.32 0.70
N ALA A 137 -8.26 -1.44 1.21
CA ALA A 137 -9.57 -1.85 1.68
C ALA A 137 -10.46 -2.31 0.53
N LEU A 138 -10.41 -1.68 -0.64
CA LEU A 138 -11.25 -2.06 -1.77
C LEU A 138 -10.60 -3.08 -2.71
N ASP A 139 -9.38 -3.53 -2.41
CA ASP A 139 -8.61 -4.42 -3.29
C ASP A 139 -8.59 -3.90 -4.74
N LEU A 140 -8.17 -2.63 -4.90
CA LEU A 140 -8.21 -1.96 -6.19
C LEU A 140 -7.08 -2.42 -7.11
N THR A 141 -7.43 -2.77 -8.34
CA THR A 141 -6.46 -3.02 -9.41
C THR A 141 -5.71 -1.74 -9.80
N ASP A 142 -4.51 -1.88 -10.39
CA ASP A 142 -3.71 -0.74 -10.89
C ASP A 142 -4.52 0.20 -11.80
N ASP A 143 -5.34 -0.36 -12.70
CA ASP A 143 -6.21 0.45 -13.58
C ASP A 143 -7.24 1.22 -12.76
N GLN A 144 -7.95 0.56 -11.85
CA GLN A 144 -8.93 1.22 -10.97
C GLN A 144 -8.29 2.32 -10.13
N GLN A 145 -7.12 2.06 -9.53
CA GLN A 145 -6.36 3.06 -8.78
C GLN A 145 -6.08 4.30 -9.63
N SER A 146 -5.64 4.10 -10.88
CA SER A 146 -5.38 5.21 -11.80
C SER A 146 -6.62 6.04 -12.13
N LYS A 147 -7.80 5.38 -12.26
CA LYS A 147 -9.07 6.06 -12.57
C LYS A 147 -9.62 6.83 -11.37
N ILE A 148 -9.47 6.31 -10.15
CA ILE A 148 -10.00 6.96 -8.94
C ILE A 148 -9.07 8.03 -8.38
N LYS A 149 -7.77 7.97 -8.68
CA LYS A 149 -6.76 8.90 -8.15
C LYS A 149 -7.16 10.39 -8.29
N PRO A 150 -7.62 10.88 -9.46
CA PRO A 150 -8.02 12.29 -9.60
C PRO A 150 -9.20 12.69 -8.71
N ALA A 151 -10.10 11.75 -8.39
CA ALA A 151 -11.21 12.02 -7.46
C ALA A 151 -10.68 12.16 -6.03
N LEU A 152 -9.75 11.30 -5.62
CA LEU A 152 -9.13 11.34 -4.29
C LEU A 152 -8.22 12.56 -4.09
N GLU A 153 -7.49 12.98 -5.13
CA GLU A 153 -6.65 14.18 -5.10
C GLU A 153 -7.50 15.41 -4.82
N ARG A 154 -8.59 15.57 -5.57
CA ARG A 154 -9.55 16.67 -5.38
C ARG A 154 -10.19 16.63 -4.00
N GLU A 155 -10.68 15.45 -3.59
CA GLU A 155 -11.29 15.26 -2.27
C GLU A 155 -10.31 15.63 -1.16
N THR A 156 -9.03 15.32 -1.31
CA THR A 156 -8.01 15.67 -0.32
C THR A 156 -7.77 17.16 -0.25
N ALA A 157 -7.58 17.82 -1.39
CA ALA A 157 -7.35 19.26 -1.45
C ALA A 157 -8.47 20.03 -0.75
N GLU A 158 -9.73 19.71 -1.08
CA GLU A 158 -10.89 20.40 -0.51
C GLU A 158 -11.17 20.01 0.96
N ALA A 159 -10.85 18.78 1.37
CA ALA A 159 -11.08 18.34 2.75
C ALA A 159 -10.26 19.15 3.76
N GLY A 160 -9.01 19.49 3.42
CA GLY A 160 -8.15 20.33 4.26
C GLY A 160 -8.74 21.72 4.47
N GLU A 161 -9.25 22.33 3.41
CA GLU A 161 -9.92 23.64 3.46
C GLU A 161 -11.22 23.62 4.27
N ILE A 162 -11.90 22.47 4.38
CA ILE A 162 -13.13 22.37 5.16
C ILE A 162 -12.81 22.13 6.64
N LEU A 163 -11.97 21.14 6.92
CA LEU A 163 -11.73 20.71 8.29
C LEU A 163 -10.94 21.76 9.07
N TRP A 164 -9.89 22.32 8.49
CA TRP A 164 -8.98 23.23 9.18
C TRP A 164 -9.33 24.70 9.03
N ASN A 165 -10.45 25.04 8.40
CA ASN A 165 -10.91 26.41 8.32
C ASN A 165 -11.46 26.89 9.67
N PRO A 166 -10.89 27.95 10.27
CA PRO A 166 -11.28 28.43 11.59
C PRO A 166 -12.61 29.21 11.57
N VAL A 167 -13.06 29.67 10.40
CA VAL A 167 -14.24 30.51 10.21
C VAL A 167 -15.53 29.68 10.07
N LEU A 168 -15.41 28.41 9.63
CA LEU A 168 -16.57 27.55 9.46
C LEU A 168 -17.06 27.00 10.81
N SER A 169 -18.37 27.14 11.07
CA SER A 169 -19.02 26.45 12.18
C SER A 169 -19.00 24.93 12.00
N GLN A 170 -19.03 24.17 13.10
CA GLN A 170 -19.05 22.69 13.09
C GLN A 170 -20.10 22.12 12.13
N LYS A 171 -21.34 22.64 12.19
CA LYS A 171 -22.44 22.22 11.31
C LYS A 171 -22.12 22.48 9.84
N ASN A 172 -21.50 23.62 9.52
CA ASN A 172 -21.11 23.96 8.15
C ASN A 172 -19.93 23.10 7.66
N LYS A 173 -18.96 22.78 8.54
CA LYS A 173 -17.86 21.86 8.22
C LYS A 173 -18.39 20.49 7.84
N LEU A 174 -19.23 19.90 8.70
CA LEU A 174 -19.80 18.57 8.46
C LEU A 174 -20.61 18.53 7.17
N ARG A 175 -21.49 19.51 6.93
CA ARG A 175 -22.31 19.58 5.70
C ARG A 175 -21.45 19.68 4.44
N ARG A 176 -20.41 20.53 4.45
CA ARG A 176 -19.51 20.68 3.29
C ARG A 176 -18.72 19.40 3.05
N TYR A 177 -18.24 18.78 4.13
CA TYR A 177 -17.52 17.52 4.07
C TYR A 177 -18.39 16.41 3.47
N GLU A 178 -19.61 16.21 3.97
CA GLU A 178 -20.54 15.21 3.43
C GLU A 178 -20.81 15.40 1.93
N LYS A 179 -20.99 16.66 1.50
CA LYS A 179 -21.16 16.99 0.07
C LYS A 179 -19.92 16.62 -0.75
N LEU A 180 -18.73 16.90 -0.22
CA LEU A 180 -17.46 16.56 -0.85
C LEU A 180 -17.30 15.04 -1.02
N ILE A 181 -17.56 14.27 0.04
CA ILE A 181 -17.52 12.80 0.01
C ILE A 181 -18.49 12.25 -1.02
N SER A 182 -19.75 12.70 -1.01
CA SER A 182 -20.78 12.26 -1.96
C SER A 182 -20.39 12.53 -3.42
N SER A 183 -19.82 13.71 -3.69
CA SER A 183 -19.29 14.07 -5.02
C SER A 183 -18.13 13.18 -5.45
N SER A 184 -17.20 12.87 -4.53
CA SER A 184 -16.08 11.97 -4.79
C SER A 184 -16.57 10.55 -5.08
N ASP A 185 -17.51 10.05 -4.27
CA ASP A 185 -18.08 8.72 -4.45
C ASP A 185 -18.80 8.57 -5.80
N ALA A 186 -19.52 9.60 -6.25
CA ALA A 186 -20.15 9.61 -7.56
C ALA A 186 -19.14 9.47 -8.70
N ARG A 187 -17.91 10.00 -8.53
CA ARG A 187 -16.82 9.89 -9.50
C ARG A 187 -16.09 8.55 -9.44
N MET A 188 -16.04 7.92 -8.28
CA MET A 188 -15.35 6.63 -8.10
C MET A 188 -16.22 5.43 -8.48
N LYS A 189 -17.51 5.44 -8.13
CA LYS A 189 -18.44 4.32 -8.31
C LYS A 189 -18.43 3.68 -9.71
N PRO A 190 -18.32 4.41 -10.84
CA PRO A 190 -18.29 3.80 -12.16
C PRO A 190 -17.11 2.85 -12.40
N PHE A 191 -16.04 2.97 -11.62
CA PHE A 191 -14.82 2.16 -11.75
C PHE A 191 -14.75 1.03 -10.72
N LEU A 192 -15.76 0.88 -9.86
CA LEU A 192 -15.79 -0.10 -8.79
C LEU A 192 -16.81 -1.20 -9.08
N SER A 193 -16.49 -2.43 -8.68
CA SER A 193 -17.47 -3.53 -8.66
C SER A 193 -18.53 -3.28 -7.59
N GLN A 194 -19.66 -3.98 -7.68
CA GLN A 194 -20.75 -3.87 -6.69
C GLN A 194 -20.28 -4.17 -5.26
N ASN A 195 -19.41 -5.17 -5.08
CA ASN A 195 -18.83 -5.51 -3.78
C ASN A 195 -17.93 -4.38 -3.25
N GLN A 196 -17.10 -3.81 -4.11
CA GLN A 196 -16.24 -2.66 -3.78
C GLN A 196 -17.07 -1.43 -3.40
N VAL A 197 -18.20 -1.18 -4.09
CA VAL A 197 -19.12 -0.09 -3.73
C VAL A 197 -19.73 -0.32 -2.34
N GLY A 198 -20.15 -1.55 -2.03
CA GLY A 198 -20.67 -1.88 -0.69
C GLY A 198 -19.64 -1.60 0.41
N LYS A 199 -18.39 -2.03 0.19
CA LYS A 199 -17.29 -1.78 1.13
C LYS A 199 -16.91 -0.31 1.24
N LEU A 200 -16.93 0.44 0.14
CA LEU A 200 -16.70 1.88 0.12
C LEU A 200 -17.73 2.60 1.00
N MET A 201 -19.01 2.24 0.92
CA MET A 201 -20.05 2.88 1.74
C MET A 201 -19.84 2.63 3.24
N GLU A 202 -19.38 1.45 3.63
CA GLU A 202 -19.04 1.16 5.04
C GLU A 202 -17.85 1.98 5.51
N LEU A 203 -16.79 2.09 4.70
CA LEU A 203 -15.64 2.96 5.00
C LEU A 203 -16.07 4.43 5.14
N ARG A 204 -16.97 4.92 4.27
CA ARG A 204 -17.49 6.30 4.36
C ARG A 204 -18.28 6.54 5.63
N ARG A 205 -19.01 5.53 6.13
CA ARG A 205 -19.74 5.62 7.41
C ARG A 205 -18.77 5.81 8.57
N GLN A 206 -17.71 5.00 8.62
CA GLN A 206 -16.66 5.09 9.64
C GLN A 206 -15.94 6.45 9.59
N GLN A 207 -15.50 6.85 8.40
CA GLN A 207 -14.83 8.13 8.15
C GLN A 207 -15.70 9.33 8.60
N LYS A 208 -17.02 9.27 8.38
CA LYS A 208 -17.95 10.31 8.82
C LYS A 208 -17.97 10.44 10.34
N ASP A 209 -17.98 9.34 11.07
CA ASP A 209 -18.03 9.36 12.53
C ASP A 209 -16.70 9.84 13.13
N GLU A 210 -15.56 9.48 12.54
CA GLU A 210 -14.26 10.03 12.91
C GLU A 210 -14.19 11.54 12.69
N VAL A 211 -14.67 12.05 11.56
CA VAL A 211 -14.69 13.50 11.28
C VAL A 211 -15.59 14.26 12.23
N LYS A 212 -16.76 13.71 12.61
CA LYS A 212 -17.59 14.33 13.65
C LYS A 212 -16.83 14.45 14.96
N ARG A 213 -16.11 13.39 15.37
CA ARG A 213 -15.30 13.38 16.59
C ARG A 213 -14.20 14.44 16.55
N LEU A 214 -13.46 14.52 15.44
CA LEU A 214 -12.41 15.53 15.26
C LEU A 214 -12.93 16.96 15.32
N ILE A 215 -14.06 17.24 14.68
CA ILE A 215 -14.62 18.59 14.71
C ILE A 215 -15.06 18.94 16.14
N LEU A 216 -15.60 17.98 16.90
CA LEU A 216 -15.98 18.18 18.30
C LEU A 216 -14.75 18.49 19.16
N GLU A 217 -13.69 17.68 19.07
CA GLU A 217 -12.42 17.88 19.80
C GLU A 217 -11.78 19.24 19.50
N GLN A 218 -11.87 19.71 18.25
CA GLN A 218 -11.37 21.04 17.86
C GLN A 218 -12.18 22.20 18.40
N THR A 219 -13.47 21.99 18.67
CA THR A 219 -14.32 23.01 19.28
C THR A 219 -14.05 23.09 20.77
N THR A 220 -13.96 21.95 21.46
CA THR A 220 -13.68 21.93 22.91
C THR A 220 -12.29 22.50 23.23
N ALA A 221 -11.26 22.16 22.45
CA ALA A 221 -9.90 22.67 22.66
C ALA A 221 -9.71 24.17 22.36
N LYS A 222 -10.74 24.87 21.86
CA LYS A 222 -10.73 26.33 21.68
C LYS A 222 -11.45 27.08 22.81
N GLU A 223 -12.19 26.36 23.65
CA GLU A 223 -12.94 26.92 24.77
C GLU A 223 -12.16 26.86 26.10
N ASP A 224 -11.05 26.12 26.12
CA ASP A 224 -10.02 26.10 27.19
C ASP A 224 -8.89 27.12 26.92
#